data_AF-A0A251VQT0-F1
#
_entry.id   AF-A0A251VQT0-F1
#
_cell.length_a   1.000
_cell.length_b   1.000
_cell.length_c   1.000
_cell.angle_alpha   90.00
_cell.angle_beta   90.00
_cell.angle_gamma   90.00
#
_symmetry.space_group_name_H-M   'P 1'
#
loop_
_entity.id
_entity.type
_entity.pdbx_description
1 polymer ?
#
loop_
_entity_poly.entity_id
_entity_poly.type
_entity_poly.pdbx_seq_one_letter_code
_entity_poly.pdbx_strand_id
1 'polypeptide(L)'
;MTNALFIEIEIHFTPSYNRQVTINYKPEYDSYQNAIMEQRKLCIQRARRVFENAINYYRTSALELKEERAILLEEWLNMESSFGELGDLESVRFKLPKKLKKRREIEIVDGSDGHEEYIDYLFPEESQASSLKILEQAYKWKKAKGGFR
;
A
#
# COMPACT_ATOMS: atom_id res chain seq x y z
N MET A 1 -19.32 -6.31 4.36
CA MET A 1 -20.24 -6.04 5.47
C MET A 1 -21.68 -6.04 4.95
N THR A 2 -22.64 -6.51 5.74
CA THR A 2 -24.05 -6.66 5.33
C THR A 2 -24.70 -5.30 5.11
N ASN A 3 -25.10 -5.00 3.86
CA ASN A 3 -25.98 -3.88 3.55
C ASN A 3 -27.28 -4.07 4.33
N ALA A 4 -27.43 -3.30 5.41
CA ALA A 4 -28.67 -3.21 6.15
C ALA A 4 -29.67 -2.47 5.25
N LEU A 5 -30.47 -3.23 4.49
CA LEU A 5 -31.71 -2.73 3.90
C LEU A 5 -32.55 -2.21 5.08
N PHE A 6 -32.66 -0.89 5.21
CA PHE A 6 -33.47 -0.28 6.25
C PHE A 6 -34.94 -0.46 5.84
N ILE A 7 -35.53 -1.57 6.28
CA ILE A 7 -36.91 -1.95 6.03
C ILE A 7 -37.78 -1.25 7.09
N GLU A 8 -38.59 -0.28 6.70
CA GLU A 8 -39.73 0.15 7.53
C GLU A 8 -40.81 -0.93 7.46
N ILE A 9 -40.98 -1.67 8.57
CA ILE A 9 -42.03 -2.68 8.71
C ILE A 9 -43.28 -1.96 9.23
N GLU A 10 -44.22 -1.64 8.36
CA GLU A 10 -45.57 -1.26 8.79
C GLU A 10 -46.42 -2.52 9.01
N ILE A 11 -46.85 -2.75 10.25
CA ILE A 11 -47.75 -3.86 10.60
C ILE A 11 -49.19 -3.35 10.54
N HIS A 12 -49.89 -3.66 9.46
CA HIS A 12 -51.33 -3.40 9.34
C HIS A 12 -52.12 -4.59 9.85
N PHE A 13 -52.97 -4.39 10.86
CA PHE A 13 -53.80 -5.44 11.45
C PHE A 13 -55.17 -5.45 10.76
N THR A 14 -55.47 -6.48 9.97
CA THR A 14 -56.83 -6.68 9.44
C THR A 14 -57.58 -7.71 10.30
N PRO A 15 -58.93 -7.61 10.44
CA PRO A 15 -59.71 -8.48 11.34
C PRO A 15 -59.75 -9.95 10.94
N SER A 16 -59.28 -10.27 9.73
CA SER A 16 -59.16 -11.62 9.18
C SER A 16 -57.71 -12.06 9.35
N TYR A 17 -57.48 -13.14 10.09
CA TYR A 17 -56.22 -13.72 10.56
C TYR A 17 -55.16 -14.06 9.49
N ASN A 18 -54.74 -13.11 8.65
CA ASN A 18 -53.60 -13.22 7.75
C ASN A 18 -52.73 -11.96 7.89
N ARG A 19 -51.52 -12.12 8.43
CA ARG A 19 -50.52 -11.04 8.46
C ARG A 19 -50.07 -10.75 7.03
N GLN A 20 -50.37 -9.56 6.52
CA GLN A 20 -49.71 -9.05 5.32
C GLN A 20 -48.54 -8.17 5.78
N VAL A 21 -47.32 -8.60 5.47
CA VAL A 21 -46.11 -7.80 5.67
C VAL A 21 -45.82 -7.11 4.35
N THR A 22 -45.99 -5.79 4.30
CA THR A 22 -45.61 -4.99 3.14
C THR A 22 -44.23 -4.40 3.41
N ILE A 23 -43.23 -4.80 2.63
CA ILE A 23 -41.89 -4.21 2.67
C ILE A 23 -41.91 -3.00 1.72
N ASN A 24 -41.95 -1.79 2.29
CA ASN A 24 -41.86 -0.56 1.50
C ASN A 24 -40.37 -0.21 1.29
N TYR A 25 -39.87 -0.48 0.08
CA TYR A 25 -38.52 -0.08 -0.33
C TYR A 25 -38.49 1.41 -0.69
N LYS A 26 -37.57 2.17 -0.06
CA LYS A 26 -37.35 3.60 -0.34
C LYS A 26 -36.05 3.81 -1.14
N PRO A 27 -36.11 3.90 -2.48
CA PRO A 27 -34.92 4.04 -3.34
C PRO A 27 -34.11 5.31 -3.11
N GLU A 28 -34.72 6.34 -2.53
CA GLU A 28 -34.07 7.62 -2.25
C GLU A 28 -32.93 7.47 -1.23
N TYR A 29 -33.07 6.58 -0.24
CA TYR A 29 -32.06 6.35 0.78
C TYR A 29 -30.80 5.70 0.20
N ASP A 30 -30.96 4.72 -0.68
CA ASP A 30 -29.84 4.07 -1.36
C ASP A 30 -29.07 5.07 -2.25
N SER A 31 -29.77 6.00 -2.89
CA SER A 31 -29.14 7.09 -3.66
C SER A 31 -28.23 7.97 -2.79
N TYR A 32 -28.71 8.39 -1.61
CA TYR A 32 -27.91 9.21 -0.68
C TYR A 32 -26.70 8.45 -0.12
N GLN A 33 -26.89 7.20 0.29
CA GLN A 33 -25.78 6.38 0.80
C GLN A 33 -24.71 6.15 -0.26
N ASN A 34 -25.11 5.92 -1.51
CA ASN A 34 -24.18 5.81 -2.64
C ASN A 34 -23.41 7.12 -2.85
N ALA A 35 -24.08 8.28 -2.83
CA ALA A 35 -23.41 9.58 -2.99
C ALA A 35 -22.37 9.84 -1.88
N ILE A 36 -22.71 9.53 -0.62
CA ILE A 36 -21.79 9.64 0.52
C ILE A 36 -20.60 8.69 0.34
N MET A 37 -20.86 7.45 -0.10
CA MET A 37 -19.81 6.46 -0.33
C MET A 37 -18.85 6.90 -1.44
N GLU A 38 -19.36 7.41 -2.55
CA GLU A 38 -18.54 7.94 -3.65
C GLU A 38 -17.71 9.14 -3.20
N GLN A 39 -18.29 10.06 -2.45
CA GLN A 39 -17.55 11.19 -1.88
C GLN A 39 -16.41 10.73 -0.96
N ARG A 40 -16.66 9.71 -0.11
CA ARG A 40 -15.63 9.12 0.75
C ARG A 40 -14.51 8.50 -0.08
N LYS A 41 -14.83 7.74 -1.13
CA LYS A 41 -13.82 7.15 -2.05
C LYS A 41 -12.96 8.24 -2.69
N LEU A 42 -13.56 9.34 -3.15
CA LEU A 42 -12.82 10.47 -3.74
C LEU A 42 -11.85 11.12 -2.74
N CYS A 43 -12.27 11.33 -1.49
CA CYS A 43 -11.38 11.85 -0.45
C CYS A 43 -10.19 10.92 -0.19
N ILE A 44 -10.42 9.60 -0.13
CA ILE A 44 -9.38 8.59 0.03
C ILE A 44 -8.39 8.62 -1.14
N GLN A 45 -8.89 8.69 -2.37
CA GLN A 45 -8.03 8.78 -3.56
C GLN A 45 -7.15 10.04 -3.55
N ARG A 46 -7.68 11.18 -3.08
CA ARG A 46 -6.89 12.41 -2.93
C ARG A 46 -5.78 12.25 -1.90
N ALA A 47 -6.07 11.62 -0.76
CA ALA A 47 -5.07 11.34 0.27
C ALA A 47 -3.95 10.42 -0.28
N ARG A 48 -4.31 9.33 -0.97
CA ARG A 48 -3.35 8.43 -1.63
C ARG A 48 -2.41 9.17 -2.56
N ARG A 49 -2.94 10.08 -3.38
CA ARG A 49 -2.14 10.88 -4.33
C ARG A 49 -1.06 11.72 -3.62
N VAL A 50 -1.34 12.23 -2.41
CA VAL A 50 -0.34 12.97 -1.63
C VAL A 50 0.82 12.06 -1.23
N PHE A 51 0.52 10.86 -0.71
CA PHE A 51 1.54 9.86 -0.38
C PHE A 51 2.33 9.42 -1.62
N GLU A 52 1.65 9.17 -2.75
CA GLU A 52 2.32 8.81 -4.01
C GLU A 52 3.31 9.87 -4.47
N ASN A 53 2.91 11.15 -4.42
CA ASN A 53 3.78 12.26 -4.79
C ASN A 53 5.01 12.34 -3.87
N ALA A 54 4.81 12.19 -2.56
CA ALA A 54 5.90 12.21 -1.59
C ALA A 54 6.85 11.01 -1.76
N ILE A 55 6.32 9.81 -1.97
CA ILE A 55 7.14 8.62 -2.26
C ILE A 55 7.91 8.78 -3.57
N ASN A 56 7.30 9.37 -4.59
CA ASN A 56 7.98 9.64 -5.85
C ASN A 56 9.14 10.62 -5.66
N TYR A 57 8.99 11.65 -4.83
CA TYR A 57 10.07 12.56 -4.48
C TYR A 57 11.27 11.82 -3.85
N TYR A 58 11.05 10.97 -2.86
CA TYR A 58 12.14 10.16 -2.28
C TYR A 58 12.78 9.21 -3.29
N ARG A 59 12.00 8.68 -4.24
CA ARG A 59 12.51 7.80 -5.28
C ARG A 59 13.38 8.52 -6.32
N THR A 60 13.10 9.79 -6.62
CA THR A 60 13.77 10.52 -7.72
C THR A 60 14.76 11.57 -7.27
N SER A 61 14.54 12.18 -6.11
CA SER A 61 15.22 13.42 -5.70
C SER A 61 15.95 13.31 -4.38
N ALA A 62 15.63 12.32 -3.54
CA ALA A 62 16.25 12.12 -2.23
C ALA A 62 16.50 10.62 -1.98
N LEU A 63 17.31 9.98 -2.84
CA LEU A 63 17.51 8.53 -2.86
C LEU A 63 18.23 8.01 -1.61
N GLU A 64 19.03 8.86 -0.96
CA GLU A 64 19.74 8.60 0.28
C GLU A 64 18.83 8.59 1.51
N LEU A 65 17.67 9.26 1.46
CA LEU A 65 16.71 9.37 2.57
C LEU A 65 15.76 8.17 2.62
N LYS A 66 16.35 6.98 2.75
CA LYS A 66 15.63 5.71 2.70
C LYS A 66 14.80 5.44 3.97
N GLU A 67 15.26 5.92 5.12
CA GLU A 67 14.55 5.76 6.39
C GLU A 67 13.26 6.57 6.40
N GLU A 68 13.32 7.84 5.97
CA GLU A 68 12.18 8.74 5.88
C GLU A 68 11.14 8.19 4.91
N ARG A 69 11.59 7.64 3.77
CA ARG A 69 10.71 6.95 2.83
C ARG A 69 10.05 5.72 3.45
N ALA A 70 10.79 4.95 4.26
CA ALA A 70 10.24 3.78 4.95
C ALA A 70 9.17 4.19 5.96
N ILE A 71 9.43 5.21 6.78
CA ILE A 71 8.48 5.78 7.75
C ILE A 71 7.22 6.26 7.03
N LEU A 72 7.37 6.95 5.91
CA LEU A 72 6.23 7.44 5.12
C LEU A 72 5.34 6.30 4.59
N LEU A 73 5.93 5.17 4.20
CA LEU A 73 5.16 3.99 3.76
C LEU A 73 4.42 3.32 4.92
N GLU A 74 5.01 3.27 6.12
CA GLU A 74 4.34 2.77 7.32
C GLU A 74 3.15 3.68 7.71
N GLU A 75 3.32 5.00 7.65
CA GLU A 75 2.22 5.94 7.87
C GLU A 75 1.11 5.83 6.81
N TRP A 76 1.47 5.58 5.56
CA TRP A 76 0.47 5.28 4.53
C TRP A 76 -0.26 3.98 4.87
N LEU A 77 0.44 2.93 5.29
CA LEU A 77 -0.19 1.67 5.67
C LEU A 77 -1.17 1.85 6.85
N ASN A 78 -0.80 2.64 7.86
CA ASN A 78 -1.67 3.00 8.98
C ASN A 78 -2.91 3.77 8.52
N MET A 79 -2.72 4.72 7.61
CA MET A 79 -3.80 5.49 7.01
C MET A 79 -4.77 4.57 6.23
N GLU A 80 -4.28 3.64 5.40
CA GLU A 80 -5.13 2.67 4.69
C GLU A 80 -5.91 1.78 5.67
N SER A 81 -5.27 1.36 6.77
CA SER A 81 -5.95 0.59 7.82
C SER A 81 -7.10 1.36 8.45
N SER A 82 -7.00 2.69 8.55
CA SER A 82 -8.03 3.53 9.16
C SER A 82 -9.33 3.63 8.34
N PHE A 83 -9.28 3.30 7.04
CA PHE A 83 -10.44 3.41 6.15
C PHE A 83 -11.31 2.15 6.08
N GLY A 84 -10.94 1.06 6.76
CA GLY A 84 -11.70 -0.19 6.78
C GLY A 84 -11.84 -0.79 5.38
N GLU A 85 -13.08 -1.11 4.96
CA GLU A 85 -13.35 -1.75 3.65
C GLU A 85 -12.98 -0.88 2.43
N LEU A 86 -12.82 0.44 2.60
CA LEU A 86 -12.40 1.33 1.51
C LEU A 86 -10.86 1.45 1.40
N GLY A 87 -10.15 0.95 2.40
CA GLY A 87 -8.69 0.92 2.45
C GLY A 87 -8.11 -0.17 1.55
N ASP A 88 -6.87 0.05 1.10
CA ASP A 88 -6.11 -0.91 0.30
C ASP A 88 -4.71 -1.09 0.90
N LEU A 89 -4.66 -1.90 1.96
CA LEU A 89 -3.44 -2.22 2.69
C LEU A 89 -2.42 -2.94 1.81
N GLU A 90 -2.88 -3.86 0.96
CA GLU A 90 -2.00 -4.70 0.16
C GLU A 90 -1.20 -3.86 -0.83
N SER A 91 -1.83 -2.84 -1.43
CA SER A 91 -1.14 -1.92 -2.33
C SER A 91 0.08 -1.24 -1.71
N VAL A 92 0.06 -0.98 -0.39
CA VAL A 92 1.16 -0.35 0.36
C VAL A 92 2.13 -1.40 0.89
N ARG A 93 1.64 -2.56 1.36
CA ARG A 93 2.48 -3.68 1.84
C ARG A 93 3.50 -4.13 0.80
N PHE A 94 3.11 -4.20 -0.47
CA PHE A 94 4.03 -4.55 -1.57
C PHE A 94 5.13 -3.52 -1.83
N LYS A 95 5.02 -2.31 -1.28
CA LYS A 95 6.01 -1.23 -1.41
C LYS A 95 6.98 -1.17 -0.22
N LEU A 96 6.64 -1.80 0.91
CA LEU A 96 7.43 -1.71 2.14
C LEU A 96 8.87 -2.25 1.95
N PRO A 97 9.88 -1.55 2.48
CA PRO A 97 11.25 -1.99 2.41
C PRO A 97 11.56 -3.11 3.41
N LYS A 98 12.60 -3.89 3.11
CA LYS A 98 13.21 -4.81 4.08
C LYS A 98 14.29 -4.06 4.85
N LYS A 99 14.23 -4.11 6.19
CA LYS A 99 15.28 -3.61 7.08
C LYS A 99 16.49 -4.54 7.05
N LEU A 100 17.67 -4.01 6.80
CA LEU A 100 18.94 -4.72 6.77
C LEU A 100 19.89 -4.09 7.78
N LYS A 101 20.58 -4.91 8.58
CA LYS A 101 21.69 -4.45 9.43
C LYS A 101 22.98 -4.54 8.62
N LYS A 102 23.69 -3.44 8.47
CA LYS A 102 24.97 -3.37 7.77
C LYS A 102 26.07 -2.88 8.71
N ARG A 103 27.30 -3.31 8.42
CA ARG A 103 28.51 -2.88 9.12
C ARG A 103 29.37 -2.07 8.15
N ARG A 104 29.74 -0.85 8.55
CA ARG A 104 30.64 0.05 7.82
C ARG A 104 31.94 0.19 8.63
N GLU A 105 33.07 0.21 7.94
CA GLU A 105 34.34 0.60 8.54
C GLU A 105 34.36 2.13 8.73
N ILE A 106 34.83 2.56 9.89
CA ILE A 106 35.08 3.96 10.21
C ILE A 106 36.55 4.12 10.56
N GLU A 107 37.20 5.09 9.93
CA GLU A 107 38.55 5.51 10.33
C GLU A 107 38.42 6.37 11.58
N ILE A 108 38.91 5.85 12.71
CA ILE A 108 39.03 6.60 13.95
C ILE A 108 40.33 7.40 13.88
N VAL A 109 40.31 8.66 14.34
CA VAL A 109 41.45 9.61 14.31
C VAL A 109 42.74 9.04 14.93
N ASP A 110 42.63 8.02 15.78
CA ASP A 110 43.74 7.33 16.47
C ASP A 110 44.27 6.08 15.71
N GLY A 111 43.87 5.88 14.45
CA GLY A 111 44.36 4.76 13.62
C GLY A 111 43.86 3.38 14.04
N SER A 112 42.83 3.29 14.89
CA SER A 112 42.14 2.04 15.20
C SER A 112 40.97 1.80 14.25
N ASP A 113 40.84 0.56 13.77
CA ASP A 113 39.70 0.14 12.93
C ASP A 113 38.44 0.10 13.79
N GLY A 114 37.58 1.11 13.61
CA GLY A 114 36.23 1.10 14.16
C GLY A 114 35.25 0.49 13.17
N HIS A 115 34.24 -0.22 13.68
CA HIS A 115 33.08 -0.62 12.88
C HIS A 115 31.82 0.03 13.44
N GLU A 116 31.02 0.64 12.57
CA GLU A 116 29.70 1.18 12.91
C GLU A 116 28.59 0.31 12.30
N GLU A 117 27.62 -0.09 13.13
CA GLU A 117 26.41 -0.76 12.68
C GLU A 117 25.36 0.29 12.27
N TYR A 118 24.87 0.21 11.03
CA TYR A 118 23.79 1.07 10.54
C TYR A 118 22.66 0.24 9.94
N ILE A 119 21.44 0.79 10.00
CA ILE A 119 20.26 0.20 9.36
C ILE A 119 20.18 0.73 7.94
N ASP A 120 20.08 -0.17 6.98
CA ASP A 120 19.77 0.13 5.59
C ASP A 120 18.40 -0.44 5.22
N TYR A 121 17.79 0.13 4.19
CA TYR A 121 16.48 -0.26 3.71
C TYR A 121 16.58 -0.69 2.25
N LEU A 122 16.14 -1.92 1.97
CA LEU A 122 16.07 -2.46 0.62
C LEU A 122 14.63 -2.41 0.12
N PHE A 123 14.37 -1.57 -0.88
CA PHE A 123 13.03 -1.48 -1.47
C PHE A 123 12.79 -2.61 -2.48
N PRO A 124 11.54 -3.09 -2.62
CA PRO A 124 11.20 -4.17 -3.56
C PRO A 124 11.63 -3.89 -5.02
N GLU A 125 11.51 -2.62 -5.45
CA GLU A 125 11.93 -2.18 -6.78
C GLU A 125 13.46 -2.28 -7.01
N GLU A 126 14.26 -2.10 -5.96
CA GLU A 126 15.73 -2.22 -6.04
C GLU A 126 16.17 -3.70 -6.16
N SER A 127 15.44 -4.61 -5.51
CA SER A 127 15.70 -6.05 -5.56
C SER A 127 15.41 -6.67 -6.93
N GLN A 128 14.41 -6.18 -7.65
CA GLN A 128 14.12 -6.68 -9.00
C GLN A 128 15.16 -6.20 -10.01
N ALA A 129 15.62 -4.96 -9.89
CA ALA A 129 16.63 -4.40 -10.79
C ALA A 129 17.98 -5.11 -10.71
N SER A 130 18.41 -5.60 -9.54
CA SER A 130 19.67 -6.33 -9.38
C SER A 130 19.62 -7.72 -10.03
N SER A 131 18.50 -8.43 -9.87
CA SER A 131 18.30 -9.79 -10.42
C SER A 131 18.38 -9.80 -11.96
N LEU A 132 17.80 -8.79 -12.62
CA LEU A 132 17.83 -8.65 -14.07
C LEU A 132 19.24 -8.40 -14.62
N LYS A 133 20.05 -7.58 -13.93
CA LYS A 133 21.44 -7.29 -14.32
C LYS A 133 22.31 -8.55 -14.32
N ILE A 134 22.12 -9.43 -13.33
CA ILE A 134 22.85 -10.71 -13.23
C ILE A 134 22.51 -11.61 -14.43
N LEU A 135 21.23 -11.73 -14.78
CA LEU A 135 20.78 -12.53 -15.93
C LEU A 135 21.34 -11.99 -17.26
N GLU A 136 21.36 -10.67 -17.43
CA GLU A 136 21.93 -10.03 -18.61
C GLU A 136 23.44 -10.33 -18.75
N GLN A 137 24.20 -10.24 -17.65
CA GLN A 137 25.62 -10.55 -17.62
C GLN A 137 25.88 -12.03 -17.92
N ALA A 138 25.09 -12.94 -17.36
CA ALA A 138 25.18 -14.37 -17.64
C ALA A 138 24.92 -14.69 -19.14
N TYR A 139 23.93 -14.03 -19.75
CA TYR A 139 23.67 -14.15 -21.18
C TYR A 139 24.86 -13.67 -22.03
N LYS A 140 25.47 -12.53 -21.68
CA LYS A 140 26.67 -12.01 -22.36
C LYS A 140 27.85 -12.99 -22.25
N TRP A 141 28.07 -13.59 -21.09
CA TRP A 141 29.12 -14.60 -20.90
C TRP A 141 28.90 -15.88 -21.72
N LYS A 142 27.65 -16.34 -21.81
CA LYS A 142 27.29 -17.48 -22.67
C LYS A 142 27.57 -17.18 -24.14
N LYS A 143 27.23 -15.98 -24.62
CA LYS A 143 27.49 -15.55 -25.99
C LYS A 143 29.00 -15.44 -26.28
N ALA A 144 29.80 -14.99 -25.32
CA ALA A 144 31.26 -14.91 -25.45
C ALA A 144 31.94 -16.30 -25.48
N LYS A 145 31.41 -17.29 -24.76
CA LYS A 145 31.98 -18.66 -24.73
C LYS A 145 31.53 -19.57 -25.89
N GLY A 146 30.47 -19.22 -26.62
CA GLY A 146 29.95 -20.00 -27.76
C GLY A 146 30.68 -19.80 -29.09
N GLY A 147 31.74 -18.98 -29.13
CA GLY A 147 32.51 -18.66 -30.35
C GLY A 147 33.80 -19.46 -30.56
N PHE A 148 34.10 -20.44 -29.71
CA PHE A 148 35.19 -21.38 -29.96
C PHE A 148 34.63 -22.66 -30.60
N ARG A 149 34.58 -22.65 -31.93
CA ARG A 149 34.55 -23.86 -32.76
C ARG A 149 35.67 -23.75 -33.77
#